data_AF-A0A3D4BBQ1-F1
#
_entry.id   AF-A0A3D4BBQ1-F1
#
_cell.length_a   1.000
_cell.length_b   1.000
_cell.length_c   1.000
_cell.angle_alpha   90.00
_cell.angle_beta   90.00
_cell.angle_gamma   90.00
#
_symmetry.space_group_name_H-M   'P 1'
#
loop_
_entity.id
_entity.type
_entity.pdbx_description
1 polymer ?
#
loop_
_entity_poly.entity_id
_entity_poly.type
_entity_poly.pdbx_seq_one_letter_code
_entity_poly.pdbx_strand_id
1 'polypeptide(L)' 'MPLVTPYNPSWPDDYIRVRDYFLSGVKTYESIEHFGSTSIPGMVAKAVIDIMMVVPFGKMPKPIEELAVLE' A
#
# COMPACT_ATOMS: atom_id res chain seq x y z
N MET A 1 -5.85 -23.39 1.29
CA MET A 1 -6.05 -22.28 0.33
C MET A 1 -6.34 -21.02 1.13
N PRO A 2 -5.70 -19.87 0.85
CA PRO A 2 -6.09 -18.62 1.49
C PRO A 2 -7.55 -18.30 1.14
N LEU A 3 -8.32 -17.86 2.13
CA LEU A 3 -9.70 -17.43 1.93
C LEU A 3 -9.72 -16.18 1.05
N VAL A 4 -10.48 -16.23 -0.04
CA VAL A 4 -10.77 -15.08 -0.91
C VAL A 4 -12.25 -14.70 -0.77
N THR A 5 -12.56 -13.42 -0.93
CA THR A 5 -13.90 -12.85 -0.79
C THR A 5 -14.30 -12.06 -2.02
N PRO A 6 -15.61 -11.84 -2.26
CA PRO A 6 -16.06 -10.84 -3.23
C PRO A 6 -15.43 -9.47 -2.98
N TYR A 7 -15.42 -8.65 -4.02
CA TYR A 7 -14.91 -7.28 -3.94
C TYR A 7 -15.60 -6.50 -2.83
N ASN A 8 -14.82 -5.85 -1.97
CA ASN A 8 -15.33 -4.95 -0.96
C ASN A 8 -15.15 -3.49 -1.41
N PRO A 9 -16.23 -2.69 -1.54
CA PRO A 9 -16.13 -1.29 -1.94
C PRO A 9 -15.39 -0.40 -0.94
N SER A 10 -15.07 -0.88 0.27
CA SER A 10 -14.23 -0.14 1.22
C SER A 10 -12.73 -0.21 0.92
N TRP A 11 -12.28 -1.12 0.06
CA TRP A 11 -10.84 -1.31 -0.18
C TRP A 11 -10.12 -0.04 -0.70
N PRO A 12 -10.71 0.81 -1.56
CA PRO A 12 -10.11 2.10 -1.90
C PRO A 12 -9.90 3.01 -0.68
N ASP A 13 -10.85 3.05 0.25
CA ASP A 13 -10.74 3.85 1.48
C ASP A 13 -9.71 3.27 2.45
N ASP A 14 -9.64 1.94 2.54
CA ASP A 14 -8.62 1.24 3.33
C ASP A 14 -7.22 1.51 2.77
N TYR A 15 -7.06 1.54 1.45
CA TYR A 15 -5.82 1.97 0.79
C TYR A 15 -5.47 3.42 1.15
N ILE A 16 -6.40 4.37 1.06
CA ILE A 16 -6.15 5.78 1.41
C ILE A 16 -5.66 5.90 2.86
N ARG A 17 -6.30 5.18 3.79
CA ARG A 17 -5.91 5.19 5.20
C ARG A 17 -4.48 4.69 5.42
N VAL A 18 -4.12 3.55 4.81
CA VAL A 18 -2.79 2.97 4.96
C VAL A 18 -1.73 3.79 4.21
N ARG A 19 -2.07 4.35 3.04
CA ARG A 19 -1.23 5.30 2.31
C ARG A 19 -0.90 6.51 3.19
N ASP A 20 -1.91 7.15 3.77
CA ASP A 20 -1.73 8.36 4.58
C ASP A 20 -0.92 8.06 5.85
N TYR A 21 -1.11 6.87 6.43
CA TYR A 21 -0.26 6.36 7.51
C TYR A 21 1.21 6.27 7.08
N PHE A 22 1.53 5.64 5.94
CA PHE A 22 2.91 5.59 5.45
C PHE A 22 3.49 6.98 5.15
N LEU A 23 2.70 7.87 4.53
CA LEU A 23 3.13 9.24 4.21
C LEU A 23 3.38 10.11 5.44
N SER A 24 2.84 9.73 6.61
CA SER A 24 3.09 10.45 7.86
C SER A 24 4.58 10.41 8.26
N GLY A 25 5.28 9.28 8.06
CA GLY A 25 6.68 9.11 8.42
C GLY A 25 7.65 8.88 7.26
N VAL A 26 7.21 8.31 6.13
CA VAL A 26 8.07 8.08 4.96
C VAL A 26 8.10 9.33 4.09
N LYS A 27 9.31 9.84 3.84
CA LYS A 27 9.55 11.07 3.07
C LYS A 27 10.33 10.81 1.78
N THR A 28 11.01 9.67 1.69
CA THR A 28 11.83 9.32 0.52
C THR A 28 11.04 8.43 -0.46
N TYR A 29 10.20 9.06 -1.29
CA TYR A 29 9.42 8.37 -2.33
C TYR A 29 9.16 9.29 -3.54
N GLU A 30 8.82 8.69 -4.68
CA GLU A 30 8.38 9.39 -5.90
C GLU A 30 6.87 9.25 -6.12
N SER A 31 6.33 8.05 -5.93
CA SER A 31 4.89 7.79 -6.01
C SER A 31 4.46 6.66 -5.07
N ILE A 32 3.16 6.58 -4.79
CA ILE A 32 2.53 5.53 -4.00
C ILE A 32 1.20 5.14 -4.65
N GLU A 33 0.99 3.85 -4.88
CA GLU A 33 -0.13 3.33 -5.67
C GLU A 33 -0.82 2.16 -4.97
N HIS A 34 -2.14 2.04 -5.16
CA HIS A 34 -2.90 0.86 -4.75
C HIS A 34 -2.64 -0.26 -5.74
N PHE A 35 -1.95 -1.31 -5.30
CA PHE A 35 -1.55 -2.42 -6.14
C PHE A 35 -2.34 -3.70 -5.79
N GLY A 36 -2.18 -4.74 -6.61
CA GLY A 36 -2.77 -6.05 -6.35
C GLY A 36 -4.27 -6.15 -6.67
N SER A 37 -4.89 -7.29 -6.35
CA SER A 37 -6.27 -7.58 -6.76
C SER A 37 -7.31 -6.70 -6.05
N THR A 38 -7.00 -6.17 -4.87
CA THR A 38 -7.93 -5.29 -4.13
C THR A 38 -8.05 -3.90 -4.75
N SER A 39 -7.15 -3.51 -5.67
CA SER A 39 -7.26 -2.25 -6.42
C SER A 39 -8.16 -2.34 -7.65
N ILE A 40 -8.68 -3.52 -7.98
CA ILE A 40 -9.52 -3.76 -9.17
C ILE A 40 -10.99 -3.89 -8.74
N PRO A 41 -11.86 -2.91 -9.02
CA PRO A 41 -13.27 -2.99 -8.73
C PRO A 41 -13.94 -4.24 -9.30
N GLY A 42 -14.68 -4.95 -8.44
CA GLY A 42 -15.39 -6.18 -8.81
C GLY A 42 -14.56 -7.47 -8.77
N MET A 43 -13.25 -7.40 -8.50
CA MET A 43 -12.40 -8.60 -8.42
C MET A 43 -12.55 -9.35 -7.09
N VAL A 44 -12.69 -10.67 -7.15
CA VAL A 44 -12.58 -11.57 -5.99
C VAL A 44 -11.11 -11.62 -5.55
N ALA A 45 -10.84 -11.33 -4.29
CA ALA A 45 -9.48 -11.21 -3.78
C ALA A 45 -9.38 -11.64 -2.31
N LYS A 46 -8.15 -11.88 -1.85
CA LYS A 46 -7.88 -11.93 -0.42
C LYS A 46 -8.00 -10.51 0.14
N ALA A 47 -8.55 -10.33 1.35
CA ALA A 47 -8.67 -9.04 2.01
C ALA A 47 -7.30 -8.52 2.52
N VAL A 48 -6.38 -8.23 1.60
CA VAL A 48 -5.05 -7.66 1.84
C VAL A 48 -4.89 -6.49 0.89
N ILE A 49 -4.54 -5.33 1.43
CA ILE A 49 -4.23 -4.14 0.64
C ILE A 49 -2.75 -4.16 0.31
N ASP A 50 -2.42 -4.27 -0.98
CA ASP A 50 -1.05 -4.16 -1.47
C ASP A 50 -0.75 -2.69 -1.83
N ILE A 51 0.38 -2.18 -1.36
CA ILE A 51 0.83 -0.82 -1.64
C ILE A 51 2.17 -0.89 -2.34
N MET A 52 2.27 -0.22 -3.48
CA MET A 52 3.52 -0.07 -4.22
C MET A 52 4.04 1.35 -4.02
N MET A 53 5.29 1.47 -3.59
CA MET A 53 5.98 2.75 -3.46
C MET A 53 7.15 2.78 -4.44
N VAL A 54 7.16 3.78 -5.32
CA VAL A 54 8.31 4.06 -6.17
C VAL A 54 9.27 4.94 -5.38
N VAL A 55 10.54 4.58 -5.38
CA VAL A 55 11.59 5.29 -4.65
C VAL A 55 12.65 5.80 -5.61
N PRO A 56 13.28 6.94 -5.33
CA PRO A 56 14.33 7.46 -6.20
C PRO A 56 15.48 6.47 -6.34
N PHE A 57 16.01 6.37 -7.55
CA PHE A 57 17.13 5.47 -7.83
C PHE A 57 18.32 5.75 -6.88
N GLY A 58 18.88 4.67 -6.32
CA GLY A 58 20.00 4.76 -5.37
C GLY A 58 19.62 5.23 -3.95
N LYS A 59 18.33 5.40 -3.63
CA LYS A 59 17.88 5.82 -2.30
C LYS A 59 17.20 4.73 -1.46
N MET A 60 17.12 3.49 -1.96
CA MET A 60 16.36 2.38 -1.34
C MET A 60 16.58 2.16 0.18
N PRO A 61 17.79 2.31 0.75
CA PRO A 61 17.94 2.12 2.21
C PRO A 61 17.11 3.10 3.03
N LYS A 62 16.93 4.33 2.54
CA LYS A 62 16.32 5.42 3.31
C LYS A 62 14.82 5.22 3.62
N PRO A 63 13.94 4.89 2.65
CA PRO A 63 12.54 4.61 2.96
C PRO A 63 12.36 3.37 3.85
N ILE A 64 13.28 2.40 3.83
CA ILE A 64 13.24 1.24 4.75
C ILE A 64 13.51 1.71 6.19
N GLU A 65 14.52 2.56 6.40
CA GLU A 65 14.80 3.16 7.71
C GLU A 65 13.63 4.00 8.21
N GLU A 66 13.02 4.81 7.33
CA GLU A 66 11.85 5.64 7.66
C GLU A 66 10.63 4.77 8.05
N LEU A 67 10.41 3.66 7.33
CA LEU A 67 9.35 2.69 7.66
C LEU A 67 9.61 1.99 9.00
N ALA A 68 10.86 1.68 9.33
CA ALA A 68 11.21 0.94 10.55
C ALA A 68 10.95 1.73 11.85
N VAL A 69 10.81 3.06 11.75
CA VAL A 69 10.55 3.96 12.89
C VAL A 69 9.14 4.54 12.89
N LEU A 70 8.26 4.06 12.00
CA LEU A 70 6.87 4.49 11.93
C LEU A 70 6.07 3.86 13.09
N GLU A 71 5.43 4.70 13.91
CA GLU A 71 4.64 4.30 15.10
C GLU A 71 3.19 3.95 14.79
#